data_AF-A0A2N6C8A9-F1
#
_entry.id   AF-A0A2N6C8A9-F1
#
_cell.length_a   1.000
_cell.length_b   1.000
_cell.length_c   1.000
_cell.angle_alpha   90.00
_cell.angle_beta   90.00
_cell.angle_gamma   90.00
#
_symmetry.space_group_name_H-M   'P 1'
#
loop_
_entity.id
_entity.type
_entity.pdbx_description
1 polymer ?
#
loop_
_entity_poly.entity_id
_entity_poly.type
_entity_poly.pdbx_seq_one_letter_code
_entity_poly.pdbx_strand_id
1 'polypeptide(L)'
;MTRRVCFRKTVLWFAVLLFTYIVTDNVNNAKAEQLAFAAPGPYQITGIKTSKSDDGIILRVIGSAPPTFTMYELFEPQRIILDIADGSFVDADGSVVESLNLPMEKGAGPVTQIKGKILDDKKPLIARLEMFTAGDASYTVERDGNDILVNFKQKEAAAAAATEPPAKKPEASAPTLVAATPKTPVMTEKEAAPVAPKAQQMETVQPEETKVSETTAAVSSPEKSEPVSMPAQVPVGTSPALEEFAYAGYEKQPITVDFYKIDLHNVFRLFGEISGMNIVIAQGVGGTLTLALDNVPWDFVLDVILNLQNLQAIERYNTLVIAPKGATFAWPERAEEKVAVKKDKAILMEGEKLQVVQKMEMSPEVLEAQKLIREAHALEKQEQFEDALILYEKAFEMWPDNGKLAGRLASLYLVHLGMNAKAVYYGKEALKIDENDAISALYTAIGLANMKRNAEAKEYFETAVSSKRPDSEALISYAMFSEENGSYLDALLLLARHEDLYGDSLDTMIARARILDKEGNSDKAAAEYRAILLSGYQLPADLTRFIKGRLALEGTRSKGQL
;
A
#
# COMPACT_ATOMS: atom_id res chain seq x y z
N MET A 1 47.19 -17.85 -70.53
CA MET A 1 46.79 -18.58 -69.30
C MET A 1 47.83 -18.33 -68.20
N THR A 2 47.70 -18.98 -67.03
CA THR A 2 48.81 -19.22 -66.07
C THR A 2 49.53 -18.00 -65.44
N ARG A 3 48.80 -17.02 -64.86
CA ARG A 3 49.36 -16.08 -63.85
C ARG A 3 48.31 -15.38 -62.95
N ARG A 4 47.39 -16.12 -62.30
CA ARG A 4 46.36 -15.51 -61.40
C ARG A 4 45.83 -16.35 -60.22
N VAL A 5 46.53 -17.42 -59.81
CA VAL A 5 46.02 -18.36 -58.77
C VAL A 5 46.72 -18.21 -57.40
N CYS A 6 47.93 -17.66 -57.34
CA CYS A 6 48.74 -17.62 -56.11
C CYS A 6 48.33 -16.53 -55.09
N PHE A 7 47.49 -15.56 -55.47
CA PHE A 7 47.19 -14.39 -54.63
C PHE A 7 45.95 -14.53 -53.71
N ARG A 8 45.20 -15.65 -53.80
CA ARG A 8 43.91 -15.81 -53.09
C ARG A 8 43.94 -16.70 -51.85
N LYS A 9 45.10 -17.25 -51.46
CA LYS A 9 45.28 -17.99 -50.19
C LYS A 9 45.97 -17.17 -49.10
N THR A 10 46.85 -16.23 -49.44
CA THR A 10 47.56 -15.38 -48.46
C THR A 10 46.63 -14.42 -47.71
N VAL A 11 45.62 -13.88 -48.41
CA VAL A 11 44.64 -12.94 -47.82
C VAL A 11 43.73 -13.62 -46.80
N LEU A 12 43.39 -14.90 -47.02
CA LEU A 12 42.43 -15.62 -46.16
C LEU A 12 43.05 -16.07 -44.82
N TRP A 13 44.38 -16.15 -44.71
CA TRP A 13 45.05 -16.46 -43.45
C TRP A 13 45.26 -15.21 -42.57
N PHE A 14 45.54 -14.05 -43.18
CA PHE A 14 45.61 -12.78 -42.46
C PHE A 14 44.25 -12.35 -41.87
N ALA A 15 43.13 -12.64 -42.55
CA ALA A 15 41.80 -12.33 -42.04
C ALA A 15 41.46 -13.07 -40.73
N VAL A 16 41.97 -14.29 -40.53
CA VAL A 16 41.71 -15.12 -39.33
C VAL A 16 42.59 -14.70 -38.14
N LEU A 17 43.82 -14.24 -38.41
CA LEU A 17 44.71 -13.71 -37.37
C LEU A 17 44.36 -12.28 -36.93
N LEU A 18 43.82 -11.44 -37.82
CA LEU A 18 43.37 -10.10 -37.43
C LEU A 18 42.10 -10.15 -36.54
N PHE A 19 41.19 -11.08 -36.81
CA PHE A 19 39.95 -11.22 -36.04
C PHE A 19 40.14 -11.91 -34.68
N THR A 20 41.23 -12.66 -34.49
CA THR A 20 41.56 -13.25 -33.18
C THR A 20 42.33 -12.31 -32.26
N TYR A 21 42.98 -11.26 -32.79
CA TYR A 21 43.64 -10.23 -31.96
C TYR A 21 42.67 -9.15 -31.46
N ILE A 22 41.73 -8.72 -32.31
CA ILE A 22 40.73 -7.68 -31.98
C ILE A 22 39.75 -8.13 -30.87
N VAL A 23 39.60 -9.44 -30.65
CA VAL A 23 38.71 -10.01 -29.62
C VAL A 23 39.41 -10.25 -28.28
N THR A 24 40.75 -10.19 -28.21
CA THR A 24 41.50 -10.41 -26.94
C THR A 24 41.92 -9.13 -26.22
N ASP A 25 42.22 -8.03 -26.92
CA ASP A 25 42.50 -6.74 -26.26
C ASP A 25 41.23 -6.15 -25.62
N ASN A 26 40.07 -6.35 -26.26
CA ASN A 26 38.80 -5.75 -25.84
C ASN A 26 38.16 -6.40 -24.59
N VAL A 27 38.79 -7.43 -24.02
CA VAL A 27 38.33 -8.13 -22.80
C VAL A 27 39.14 -7.75 -21.56
N ASN A 28 40.39 -7.28 -21.73
CA ASN A 28 41.25 -6.91 -20.60
C ASN A 28 41.14 -5.41 -20.22
N ASN A 29 40.94 -4.50 -21.18
CA ASN A 29 40.72 -3.08 -20.86
C ASN A 29 39.31 -2.79 -20.30
N ALA A 30 38.31 -3.61 -20.63
CA ALA A 30 36.95 -3.53 -20.07
C ALA A 30 36.87 -3.81 -18.55
N LYS A 31 38.01 -4.03 -17.88
CA LYS A 31 38.11 -4.32 -16.45
C LYS A 31 38.91 -3.29 -15.65
N ALA A 32 39.29 -2.16 -16.28
CA ALA A 32 39.99 -1.04 -15.64
C ALA A 32 39.21 0.29 -15.68
N GLU A 33 38.18 0.42 -16.52
CA GLU A 33 37.20 1.52 -16.45
C GLU A 33 35.92 1.13 -15.70
N GLN A 34 36.06 0.33 -14.63
CA GLN A 34 35.35 0.71 -13.41
C GLN A 34 35.96 2.03 -12.94
N LEU A 35 35.45 3.14 -13.50
CA LEU A 35 35.56 4.46 -12.91
C LEU A 35 35.25 4.29 -11.42
N ALA A 36 36.25 4.52 -10.58
CA ALA A 36 36.08 4.38 -9.15
C ALA A 36 34.93 5.28 -8.74
N PHE A 37 33.84 4.69 -8.24
CA PHE A 37 32.78 5.44 -7.59
C PHE A 37 33.38 5.93 -6.28
N ALA A 38 34.13 7.04 -6.37
CA ALA A 38 34.77 7.68 -5.24
C ALA A 38 33.68 7.88 -4.18
N ALA A 39 34.00 7.54 -2.93
CA ALA A 39 33.12 7.89 -1.81
C ALA A 39 32.78 9.39 -1.96
N PRO A 40 31.49 9.76 -1.91
CA PRO A 40 31.05 11.09 -2.32
C PRO A 40 31.82 12.14 -1.54
N GLY A 41 32.73 12.81 -2.23
CA GLY A 41 33.58 13.84 -1.64
C GLY A 41 32.79 15.11 -1.37
N PRO A 42 33.29 16.00 -0.50
CA PRO A 42 32.58 17.21 -0.12
C PRO A 42 32.25 18.05 -1.36
N TYR A 43 30.96 18.30 -1.54
CA TYR A 43 30.44 19.05 -2.68
C TYR A 43 30.69 20.54 -2.44
N GLN A 44 31.65 21.10 -3.16
CA GLN A 44 32.01 22.51 -3.07
C GLN A 44 31.20 23.29 -4.09
N ILE A 45 30.35 24.19 -3.58
CA ILE A 45 29.60 25.17 -4.35
C ILE A 45 30.57 26.31 -4.68
N THR A 46 31.17 26.26 -5.87
CA THR A 46 32.18 27.24 -6.33
C THR A 46 31.58 28.47 -6.99
N GLY A 47 30.25 28.53 -7.09
CA GLY A 47 29.53 29.70 -7.55
C GLY A 47 28.03 29.44 -7.72
N ILE A 48 27.26 30.53 -7.71
CA ILE A 48 25.83 30.53 -8.02
C ILE A 48 25.60 31.58 -9.10
N LYS A 49 25.02 31.18 -10.24
CA LYS A 49 24.69 32.07 -11.35
C LYS A 49 23.18 32.10 -11.56
N THR A 50 22.64 33.26 -11.85
CA THR A 50 21.23 33.46 -12.22
C THR A 50 21.12 34.04 -13.61
N SER A 51 20.33 33.41 -14.47
CA SER A 51 20.04 33.88 -15.83
C SER A 51 18.53 34.02 -16.03
N LYS A 52 18.09 35.15 -16.57
CA LYS A 52 16.68 35.38 -16.93
C LYS A 52 16.31 34.47 -18.12
N SER A 53 15.08 33.99 -18.11
CA SER A 53 14.45 33.12 -19.10
C SER A 53 13.10 33.73 -19.50
N ASP A 54 12.54 33.35 -20.65
CA ASP A 54 11.40 34.07 -21.24
C ASP A 54 10.17 34.17 -20.30
N ASP A 55 9.92 33.12 -19.49
CA ASP A 55 8.84 33.07 -18.48
C ASP A 55 9.35 33.14 -17.01
N GLY A 56 10.62 33.49 -16.75
CA GLY A 56 11.15 33.45 -15.38
C GLY A 56 12.68 33.48 -15.23
N ILE A 57 13.22 32.63 -14.35
CA ILE A 57 14.62 32.67 -13.95
C ILE A 57 15.21 31.27 -13.73
N ILE A 58 16.42 31.06 -14.26
CA ILE A 58 17.20 29.84 -14.06
C ILE A 58 18.34 30.14 -13.08
N LEU A 59 18.42 29.34 -12.03
CA LEU A 59 19.50 29.30 -11.05
C LEU A 59 20.42 28.12 -11.39
N ARG A 60 21.72 28.37 -11.61
CA ARG A 60 22.75 27.34 -11.76
C ARG A 60 23.69 27.40 -10.55
N VAL A 61 23.64 26.37 -9.71
CA VAL A 61 24.59 26.12 -8.63
C VAL A 61 25.74 25.29 -9.20
N ILE A 62 26.96 25.82 -9.16
CA ILE A 62 28.14 25.21 -9.80
C ILE A 62 28.88 24.33 -8.79
N GLY A 63 29.19 23.09 -9.18
CA GLY A 63 29.65 22.04 -8.27
C GLY A 63 31.03 21.43 -8.60
N SER A 64 31.81 21.10 -7.57
CA SER A 64 33.08 20.36 -7.73
C SER A 64 32.92 18.88 -8.13
N ALA A 65 31.77 18.27 -7.80
CA ALA A 65 31.53 16.83 -7.88
C ALA A 65 30.05 16.52 -8.20
N PRO A 66 29.67 15.27 -8.48
CA PRO A 66 28.28 14.81 -8.52
C PRO A 66 27.45 15.22 -7.27
N PRO A 67 26.46 16.13 -7.36
CA PRO A 67 25.67 16.51 -6.21
C PRO A 67 24.70 15.41 -5.78
N THR A 68 24.56 15.24 -4.46
CA THR A 68 23.41 14.56 -3.84
C THR A 68 22.62 15.60 -3.07
N PHE A 69 21.36 15.81 -3.45
CA PHE A 69 20.55 16.90 -2.92
C PHE A 69 19.08 16.50 -2.77
N THR A 70 18.36 17.20 -1.91
CA THR A 70 16.90 17.17 -1.80
C THR A 70 16.36 18.60 -1.94
N MET A 71 15.16 18.75 -2.51
CA MET A 71 14.56 20.07 -2.71
C MET A 71 13.07 20.03 -2.40
N TYR A 72 12.58 21.00 -1.63
CA TYR A 72 11.23 20.99 -1.06
C TYR A 72 10.74 22.40 -0.67
N GLU A 73 9.43 22.59 -0.60
CA GLU A 73 8.80 23.88 -0.30
C GLU A 73 8.52 24.06 1.19
N LEU A 74 8.78 25.26 1.72
CA LEU A 74 8.29 25.74 3.00
C LEU A 74 7.38 26.95 2.80
N PHE A 75 6.17 26.85 3.33
CA PHE A 75 5.25 27.98 3.46
C PHE A 75 5.56 28.75 4.76
N GLU A 76 5.23 30.04 4.80
CA GLU A 76 5.39 30.94 5.95
C GLU A 76 6.83 31.07 6.54
N PRO A 77 7.66 32.01 6.01
CA PRO A 77 7.53 32.70 4.73
C PRO A 77 7.81 31.76 3.56
N GLN A 78 7.18 32.01 2.40
CA GLN A 78 7.31 31.17 1.22
C GLN A 78 8.75 31.11 0.70
N ARG A 79 9.34 29.92 0.75
CA ARG A 79 10.71 29.65 0.33
C ARG A 79 10.87 28.22 -0.16
N ILE A 80 11.68 28.05 -1.19
CA ILE A 80 12.07 26.75 -1.72
C ILE A 80 13.44 26.42 -1.13
N ILE A 81 13.54 25.28 -0.47
CA ILE A 81 14.74 24.80 0.23
C ILE A 81 15.46 23.81 -0.68
N LEU A 82 16.75 24.03 -0.92
CA LEU A 82 17.66 23.08 -1.56
C LEU A 82 18.73 22.67 -0.53
N ASP A 83 18.68 21.42 -0.08
CA ASP A 83 19.63 20.82 0.85
C ASP A 83 20.62 19.94 0.07
N ILE A 84 21.91 20.24 0.15
CA ILE A 84 22.97 19.52 -0.56
C ILE A 84 23.85 18.78 0.46
N ALA A 85 23.92 17.46 0.34
CA ALA A 85 24.65 16.58 1.24
C ALA A 85 26.17 16.64 1.02
N ASP A 86 26.90 16.61 2.13
CA ASP A 86 28.33 16.94 2.26
C ASP A 86 28.71 18.28 1.59
N GLY A 87 27.76 19.22 1.57
CA GLY A 87 27.87 20.49 0.86
C GLY A 87 28.61 21.58 1.65
N SER A 88 29.38 22.40 0.93
CA SER A 88 30.04 23.61 1.46
C SER A 88 30.04 24.73 0.41
N PHE A 89 29.94 26.00 0.83
CA PHE A 89 30.11 27.15 -0.07
C PHE A 89 31.59 27.53 -0.12
N VAL A 90 32.11 27.86 -1.31
CA VAL A 90 33.52 28.20 -1.51
C VAL A 90 33.62 29.48 -2.35
N ASP A 91 34.39 30.46 -1.86
CA ASP A 91 34.64 31.73 -2.56
C ASP A 91 35.73 31.58 -3.64
N ALA A 92 35.94 32.61 -4.47
CA ALA A 92 36.89 32.61 -5.59
C ALA A 92 38.33 32.24 -5.19
N ASP A 93 38.74 32.57 -3.96
CA ASP A 93 40.06 32.25 -3.39
C ASP A 93 40.13 30.85 -2.73
N GLY A 94 39.11 30.00 -2.87
CA GLY A 94 39.08 28.64 -2.33
C GLY A 94 38.75 28.52 -0.85
N SER A 95 38.34 29.62 -0.20
CA SER A 95 37.96 29.64 1.23
C SER A 95 36.50 29.26 1.45
N VAL A 96 36.22 28.49 2.51
CA VAL A 96 34.85 28.06 2.86
C VAL A 96 34.06 29.21 3.49
N VAL A 97 32.81 29.37 3.07
CA VAL A 97 31.89 30.44 3.49
C VAL A 97 30.71 29.85 4.27
N GLU A 98 30.52 30.28 5.51
CA GLU A 98 29.49 29.74 6.42
C GLU A 98 28.06 30.15 6.02
N SER A 99 27.89 31.35 5.45
CA SER A 99 26.60 31.84 4.96
C SER A 99 26.74 32.78 3.77
N LEU A 100 25.76 32.72 2.86
CA LEU A 100 25.71 33.46 1.61
C LEU A 100 24.39 34.22 1.53
N ASN A 101 24.40 35.43 0.97
CA ASN A 101 23.17 36.23 0.83
C ASN A 101 23.19 36.97 -0.52
N LEU A 102 22.35 36.52 -1.45
CA LEU A 102 22.23 37.06 -2.79
C LEU A 102 20.87 37.77 -2.92
N PRO A 103 20.82 39.12 -2.86
CA PRO A 103 19.61 39.87 -3.16
C PRO A 103 19.35 39.85 -4.68
N MET A 104 18.12 39.58 -5.08
CA MET A 104 17.75 39.56 -6.50
C MET A 104 17.42 40.97 -7.01
N GLU A 105 17.66 41.25 -8.30
CA GLU A 105 17.14 42.46 -8.94
C GLU A 105 15.61 42.45 -8.91
N LYS A 106 14.99 43.61 -8.66
CA LYS A 106 13.54 43.75 -8.74
C LYS A 106 13.06 43.44 -10.16
N GLY A 107 12.19 42.45 -10.31
CA GLY A 107 11.72 41.99 -11.62
C GLY A 107 12.64 41.00 -12.34
N ALA A 108 13.57 40.33 -11.63
CA ALA A 108 14.38 39.26 -12.21
C ALA A 108 13.62 37.93 -12.45
N GLY A 109 12.41 37.79 -11.90
CA GLY A 109 11.61 36.56 -11.88
C GLY A 109 10.87 36.43 -10.55
N PRO A 110 10.31 35.25 -10.24
CA PRO A 110 9.54 35.03 -9.00
C PRO A 110 10.40 34.91 -7.74
N VAL A 111 11.72 34.71 -7.84
CA VAL A 111 12.65 34.63 -6.70
C VAL A 111 13.08 36.04 -6.28
N THR A 112 12.95 36.35 -4.98
CA THR A 112 13.22 37.69 -4.42
C THR A 112 14.54 37.77 -3.65
N GLN A 113 14.96 36.68 -3.01
CA GLN A 113 16.21 36.60 -2.26
C GLN A 113 16.68 35.14 -2.18
N ILE A 114 17.99 34.90 -2.21
CA ILE A 114 18.58 33.58 -1.95
C ILE A 114 19.53 33.70 -0.76
N LYS A 115 19.39 32.80 0.23
CA LYS A 115 20.29 32.70 1.39
C LYS A 115 20.90 31.31 1.46
N GLY A 116 22.23 31.22 1.44
CA GLY A 116 22.95 29.99 1.77
C GLY A 116 23.33 29.96 3.25
N LYS A 117 23.30 28.78 3.88
CA LYS A 117 23.92 28.52 5.19
C LYS A 117 24.41 27.07 5.27
N ILE A 118 25.47 26.83 6.02
CA ILE A 118 25.90 25.48 6.38
C ILE A 118 25.11 25.02 7.63
N LEU A 119 24.74 23.74 7.66
CA LEU A 119 24.18 23.03 8.81
C LEU A 119 25.23 22.07 9.35
N ASP A 120 25.93 22.51 10.40
CA ASP A 120 27.00 21.80 11.12
C ASP A 120 26.46 20.86 12.21
N ASP A 121 25.18 20.97 12.56
CA ASP A 121 24.45 20.08 13.46
C ASP A 121 24.26 18.65 12.90
N LYS A 122 24.53 18.45 11.60
CA LYS A 122 24.26 17.21 10.85
C LYS A 122 25.52 16.55 10.30
N LYS A 123 25.44 15.22 10.17
CA LYS A 123 26.46 14.36 9.56
C LYS A 123 25.78 13.43 8.55
N PRO A 124 26.13 13.47 7.25
CA PRO A 124 27.07 14.38 6.60
C PRO A 124 26.66 15.86 6.72
N LEU A 125 27.59 16.77 6.43
CA LEU A 125 27.36 18.22 6.46
C LEU A 125 26.26 18.58 5.44
N ILE A 126 25.46 19.62 5.67
CA ILE A 126 24.46 20.05 4.68
C ILE A 126 24.61 21.53 4.36
N ALA A 127 24.86 21.85 3.09
CA ALA A 127 24.69 23.21 2.58
C ALA A 127 23.22 23.42 2.21
N ARG A 128 22.53 24.31 2.93
CA ARG A 128 21.14 24.69 2.68
C ARG A 128 21.06 26.02 1.94
N LEU A 129 20.37 26.03 0.80
CA LEU A 129 19.94 27.26 0.14
C LEU A 129 18.44 27.47 0.41
N GLU A 130 18.08 28.63 0.98
CA GLU A 130 16.70 29.09 1.16
C GLU A 130 16.39 30.17 0.11
N MET A 131 15.49 29.85 -0.82
CA MET A 131 15.16 30.68 -2.00
C MET A 131 13.75 31.26 -1.83
N PHE A 132 13.66 32.52 -1.43
CA PHE A 132 12.40 33.21 -1.10
C PHE A 132 11.66 33.63 -2.37
N THR A 133 10.36 33.35 -2.48
CA THR A 133 9.55 33.68 -3.67
C THR A 133 8.49 34.74 -3.40
N ALA A 134 8.06 35.43 -4.46
CA ALA A 134 6.90 36.32 -4.46
C ALA A 134 5.66 35.57 -5.00
N GLY A 135 5.07 34.71 -4.17
CA GLY A 135 3.88 33.92 -4.52
C GLY A 135 4.18 32.59 -5.20
N ASP A 136 3.12 31.97 -5.76
CA ASP A 136 3.08 30.66 -6.42
C ASP A 136 4.03 30.57 -7.64
N ALA A 137 5.32 30.34 -7.38
CA ALA A 137 6.32 30.03 -8.39
C ALA A 137 6.35 28.51 -8.66
N SER A 138 6.16 28.07 -9.90
CA SER A 138 6.47 26.69 -10.26
C SER A 138 7.96 26.55 -10.57
N TYR A 139 8.53 25.38 -10.29
CA TYR A 139 9.93 25.10 -10.61
C TYR A 139 10.12 23.71 -11.21
N THR A 140 11.19 23.54 -11.98
CA THR A 140 11.81 22.24 -12.25
C THR A 140 13.25 22.25 -11.75
N VAL A 141 13.77 21.08 -11.35
CA VAL A 141 15.19 20.91 -10.99
C VAL A 141 15.79 19.79 -11.82
N GLU A 142 16.94 20.09 -12.42
CA GLU A 142 17.71 19.20 -13.29
C GLU A 142 19.18 19.21 -12.85
N ARG A 143 19.89 18.12 -13.15
CA ARG A 143 21.32 17.98 -12.80
C ARG A 143 22.15 17.95 -14.07
N ASP A 144 22.99 18.97 -14.25
CA ASP A 144 23.85 19.15 -15.43
C ASP A 144 25.29 18.74 -15.07
N GLY A 145 25.56 17.43 -15.12
CA GLY A 145 26.85 16.85 -14.75
C GLY A 145 27.14 16.97 -13.25
N ASN A 146 27.84 18.04 -12.85
CA ASN A 146 28.11 18.41 -11.45
C ASN A 146 27.25 19.60 -10.98
N ASP A 147 26.59 20.33 -11.89
CA ASP A 147 25.80 21.50 -11.54
C ASP A 147 24.34 21.11 -11.20
N ILE A 148 23.70 21.94 -10.38
CA ILE A 148 22.25 21.87 -10.12
C ILE A 148 21.58 23.06 -10.82
N LEU A 149 20.64 22.79 -11.71
CA LEU A 149 19.84 23.79 -12.42
C LEU A 149 18.43 23.81 -11.82
N VAL A 150 18.00 24.95 -11.28
CA VAL A 150 16.62 25.16 -10.84
C VAL A 150 15.99 26.23 -11.72
N ASN A 151 14.99 25.85 -12.51
CA ASN A 151 14.27 26.73 -13.43
C ASN A 151 12.94 27.12 -12.82
N PHE A 152 12.79 28.37 -12.39
CA PHE A 152 11.56 28.90 -11.81
C PHE A 152 10.77 29.67 -12.87
N LYS A 153 9.49 29.32 -13.05
CA LYS A 153 8.55 30.04 -13.90
C LYS A 153 7.58 30.87 -13.05
N GLN A 154 7.28 32.08 -13.50
CA GLN A 154 6.26 32.90 -12.85
C GLN A 154 4.87 32.45 -13.32
N LYS A 155 4.03 32.01 -12.38
CA LYS A 155 2.62 31.71 -12.68
C LYS A 155 1.85 33.02 -12.82
N GLU A 156 1.63 33.44 -14.06
CA GLU A 156 1.07 34.76 -14.36
C GLU A 156 -0.36 34.91 -13.78
N ALA A 157 -0.56 35.99 -13.02
CA ALA A 157 -1.85 36.31 -12.42
C ALA A 157 -2.72 37.05 -13.45
N ALA A 158 -3.66 36.32 -14.07
CA ALA A 158 -4.45 36.80 -15.19
C ALA A 158 -5.28 38.07 -14.85
N ALA A 159 -4.80 39.22 -15.31
CA ALA A 159 -5.53 40.48 -15.25
C ALA A 159 -6.57 40.57 -16.39
N ALA A 160 -7.82 40.87 -16.06
CA ALA A 160 -8.91 40.87 -17.02
C ALA A 160 -9.13 42.25 -17.68
N ALA A 161 -8.93 42.33 -19.00
CA ALA A 161 -9.45 43.38 -19.87
C ALA A 161 -9.67 42.81 -21.29
N ALA A 162 -10.75 43.19 -21.97
CA ALA A 162 -11.19 42.53 -23.19
C ALA A 162 -10.87 43.32 -24.47
N THR A 163 -10.37 42.62 -25.49
CA THR A 163 -10.49 43.01 -26.91
C THR A 163 -10.59 41.78 -27.81
N GLU A 164 -11.64 41.72 -28.62
CA GLU A 164 -11.89 40.73 -29.68
C GLU A 164 -12.68 41.45 -30.80
N PRO A 165 -12.70 40.96 -32.05
CA PRO A 165 -11.62 40.39 -32.86
C PRO A 165 -11.38 41.28 -34.12
N PRO A 166 -10.84 40.76 -35.24
CA PRO A 166 -11.79 40.29 -36.26
C PRO A 166 -11.39 38.99 -36.98
N ALA A 167 -12.40 38.25 -37.43
CA ALA A 167 -12.28 36.90 -37.99
C ALA A 167 -11.86 36.81 -39.47
N LYS A 168 -11.52 35.59 -39.90
CA LYS A 168 -11.90 35.08 -41.23
C LYS A 168 -12.31 33.61 -41.17
N LYS A 169 -13.05 33.17 -42.21
CA LYS A 169 -13.95 31.99 -42.18
C LYS A 169 -13.31 30.67 -42.62
N PRO A 170 -13.95 29.51 -42.31
CA PRO A 170 -13.50 28.19 -42.71
C PRO A 170 -14.06 27.75 -44.08
N GLU A 171 -13.58 26.61 -44.57
CA GLU A 171 -14.18 25.83 -45.64
C GLU A 171 -14.33 24.36 -45.19
N ALA A 172 -15.29 23.62 -45.74
CA ALA A 172 -15.73 22.33 -45.21
C ALA A 172 -16.00 21.30 -46.32
N SER A 173 -15.92 20.01 -45.98
CA SER A 173 -16.52 18.93 -46.80
C SER A 173 -16.79 17.65 -45.99
N ALA A 174 -18.08 17.36 -45.88
CA ALA A 174 -18.72 16.07 -45.58
C ALA A 174 -19.94 15.97 -46.55
N PRO A 175 -20.67 14.85 -46.70
CA PRO A 175 -20.66 13.60 -45.93
C PRO A 175 -20.46 12.35 -46.81
N THR A 176 -20.84 11.13 -46.41
CA THR A 176 -22.19 10.59 -46.66
C THR A 176 -22.47 9.33 -45.81
N LEU A 177 -23.70 9.18 -45.32
CA LEU A 177 -24.17 7.96 -44.64
C LEU A 177 -24.69 6.91 -45.64
N VAL A 178 -24.46 5.63 -45.36
CA VAL A 178 -25.37 4.53 -45.76
C VAL A 178 -25.46 3.53 -44.61
N ALA A 179 -26.67 3.10 -44.26
CA ALA A 179 -26.91 2.03 -43.30
C ALA A 179 -27.86 0.99 -43.91
N ALA A 180 -27.47 -0.30 -43.90
CA ALA A 180 -28.36 -1.44 -44.12
C ALA A 180 -27.71 -2.77 -43.72
N THR A 181 -28.34 -3.49 -42.79
CA THR A 181 -28.35 -4.97 -42.72
C THR A 181 -29.68 -5.45 -43.33
N PRO A 182 -30.04 -6.76 -43.45
CA PRO A 182 -29.36 -7.98 -42.98
C PRO A 182 -29.38 -9.21 -43.95
N LYS A 183 -28.93 -10.37 -43.43
CA LYS A 183 -29.26 -11.79 -43.78
C LYS A 183 -28.30 -12.64 -44.63
N THR A 184 -28.13 -13.87 -44.15
CA THR A 184 -27.46 -15.06 -44.70
C THR A 184 -28.32 -15.83 -45.71
N PRO A 185 -27.73 -16.68 -46.57
CA PRO A 185 -27.64 -18.14 -46.32
C PRO A 185 -26.20 -18.68 -46.52
N VAL A 186 -25.68 -19.74 -45.87
CA VAL A 186 -26.16 -21.11 -45.55
C VAL A 186 -26.12 -22.09 -46.74
N MET A 187 -25.18 -23.07 -46.70
CA MET A 187 -25.31 -24.51 -47.03
C MET A 187 -23.92 -25.22 -46.90
N THR A 188 -23.72 -26.15 -45.94
CA THR A 188 -23.66 -27.64 -46.06
C THR A 188 -22.44 -28.19 -46.83
N GLU A 189 -21.82 -29.35 -46.53
CA GLU A 189 -22.10 -30.54 -45.67
C GLU A 189 -20.72 -31.18 -45.27
N LYS A 190 -20.48 -32.32 -44.58
CA LYS A 190 -21.23 -33.48 -44.03
C LYS A 190 -20.40 -34.08 -42.85
N GLU A 191 -20.88 -34.19 -41.61
CA GLU A 191 -21.59 -35.33 -40.98
C GLU A 191 -20.90 -36.73 -41.07
N ALA A 192 -20.58 -37.31 -39.91
CA ALA A 192 -20.77 -38.75 -39.59
C ALA A 192 -20.66 -39.02 -38.06
N ALA A 193 -21.62 -39.78 -37.52
CA ALA A 193 -21.65 -40.41 -36.19
C ALA A 193 -22.57 -41.66 -36.33
N PRO A 194 -22.91 -42.45 -35.28
CA PRO A 194 -22.41 -42.55 -33.89
C PRO A 194 -21.90 -44.01 -33.60
N VAL A 195 -21.88 -44.47 -32.33
CA VAL A 195 -22.48 -45.75 -31.87
C VAL A 195 -22.14 -46.07 -30.40
N ALA A 196 -23.14 -46.56 -29.67
CA ALA A 196 -23.10 -47.41 -28.47
C ALA A 196 -24.14 -48.55 -28.71
N PRO A 197 -24.26 -49.67 -27.96
CA PRO A 197 -24.00 -49.80 -26.52
C PRO A 197 -23.59 -51.22 -26.01
N LYS A 198 -23.89 -51.47 -24.72
CA LYS A 198 -24.13 -52.75 -24.02
C LYS A 198 -22.95 -53.51 -23.39
N ALA A 199 -23.32 -54.36 -22.43
CA ALA A 199 -22.47 -55.01 -21.43
C ALA A 199 -22.74 -56.53 -21.40
N GLN A 200 -21.91 -57.27 -20.66
CA GLN A 200 -22.19 -58.65 -20.25
C GLN A 200 -21.61 -58.94 -18.85
N GLN A 201 -22.23 -59.88 -18.15
CA GLN A 201 -21.89 -60.32 -16.80
C GLN A 201 -21.09 -61.62 -16.83
N MET A 202 -20.38 -61.92 -15.74
CA MET A 202 -20.21 -63.30 -15.26
C MET A 202 -20.32 -63.33 -13.74
N GLU A 203 -20.47 -64.53 -13.16
CA GLU A 203 -21.38 -64.72 -12.02
C GLU A 203 -20.73 -65.20 -10.71
N THR A 204 -21.44 -64.93 -9.61
CA THR A 204 -21.55 -65.66 -8.33
C THR A 204 -20.45 -66.64 -7.88
N VAL A 205 -19.85 -66.34 -6.70
CA VAL A 205 -19.80 -67.29 -5.55
C VAL A 205 -20.00 -66.52 -4.24
N GLN A 206 -20.84 -67.06 -3.35
CA GLN A 206 -20.97 -66.81 -1.90
C GLN A 206 -20.85 -68.20 -1.20
N PRO A 207 -20.61 -68.34 0.14
CA PRO A 207 -21.32 -67.62 1.22
C PRO A 207 -20.52 -67.39 2.54
N GLU A 208 -21.26 -67.05 3.62
CA GLU A 208 -21.02 -67.34 5.07
C GLU A 208 -19.75 -66.77 5.77
N GLU A 209 -19.92 -65.87 6.75
CA GLU A 209 -19.90 -66.10 8.23
C GLU A 209 -18.47 -66.05 8.86
N THR A 210 -18.24 -65.82 10.16
CA THR A 210 -19.10 -65.55 11.34
C THR A 210 -18.50 -64.41 12.22
N LYS A 211 -19.00 -64.20 13.45
CA LYS A 211 -18.57 -63.20 14.45
C LYS A 211 -18.15 -63.88 15.77
N VAL A 212 -17.44 -63.15 16.66
CA VAL A 212 -17.35 -63.26 18.16
C VAL A 212 -15.96 -63.65 18.73
N SER A 213 -15.67 -63.02 19.91
CA SER A 213 -14.70 -63.18 21.03
C SER A 213 -13.70 -64.39 21.11
N GLU A 214 -12.78 -64.54 22.07
CA GLU A 214 -12.64 -64.07 23.48
C GLU A 214 -11.14 -64.23 23.93
N THR A 215 -10.43 -63.25 24.52
CA THR A 215 -10.32 -62.83 25.95
C THR A 215 -9.45 -63.74 26.88
N THR A 216 -8.75 -63.10 27.85
CA THR A 216 -8.00 -63.64 29.05
C THR A 216 -6.51 -64.03 28.90
N ALA A 217 -5.63 -63.95 29.93
CA ALA A 217 -5.54 -63.08 31.14
C ALA A 217 -4.19 -63.28 31.91
N ALA A 218 -3.69 -62.23 32.60
CA ALA A 218 -2.77 -62.24 33.79
C ALA A 218 -2.62 -60.78 34.33
N VAL A 219 -2.62 -60.36 35.63
CA VAL A 219 -2.39 -60.96 36.97
C VAL A 219 -0.87 -61.09 37.30
N SER A 220 -0.27 -60.54 38.38
CA SER A 220 -0.73 -59.76 39.58
C SER A 220 0.43 -59.04 40.32
N SER A 221 0.14 -58.14 41.29
CA SER A 221 0.88 -57.99 42.60
C SER A 221 0.16 -57.08 43.64
N PRO A 222 0.40 -57.23 44.98
CA PRO A 222 -0.29 -56.49 46.08
C PRO A 222 0.73 -55.72 47.01
N GLU A 223 0.51 -55.26 48.26
CA GLU A 223 -0.61 -55.34 49.24
C GLU A 223 -0.61 -54.14 50.28
N LYS A 224 -1.74 -53.40 50.40
CA LYS A 224 -2.50 -52.97 51.63
C LYS A 224 -1.81 -52.54 52.95
N SER A 225 -2.31 -51.45 53.56
CA SER A 225 -2.65 -51.36 55.00
C SER A 225 -3.48 -50.09 55.35
N GLU A 226 -4.30 -50.16 56.42
CA GLU A 226 -5.23 -49.13 56.94
C GLU A 226 -5.16 -49.14 58.50
N PRO A 227 -6.04 -48.48 59.31
CA PRO A 227 -6.90 -47.30 59.14
C PRO A 227 -6.75 -46.28 60.32
N VAL A 228 -7.60 -45.23 60.42
CA VAL A 228 -8.24 -44.69 61.67
C VAL A 228 -9.27 -43.59 61.31
N SER A 229 -10.21 -43.28 62.22
CA SER A 229 -11.54 -42.70 61.93
C SER A 229 -11.77 -41.20 62.24
N MET A 230 -12.52 -40.52 61.36
CA MET A 230 -13.74 -39.67 61.56
C MET A 230 -14.01 -39.01 62.93
N PRO A 231 -14.61 -37.77 63.00
CA PRO A 231 -15.91 -37.52 62.33
C PRO A 231 -16.35 -36.10 61.85
N ALA A 232 -17.23 -36.15 60.84
CA ALA A 232 -18.44 -35.32 60.60
C ALA A 232 -18.37 -33.93 59.90
N GLN A 233 -19.43 -33.72 59.07
CA GLN A 233 -19.87 -32.49 58.37
C GLN A 233 -18.96 -32.00 57.22
N VAL A 234 -19.42 -31.81 55.98
CA VAL A 234 -20.73 -32.07 55.30
C VAL A 234 -20.48 -32.50 53.84
N PRO A 235 -21.39 -33.25 53.19
CA PRO A 235 -21.19 -33.68 51.80
C PRO A 235 -21.50 -32.56 50.81
N VAL A 236 -20.50 -32.13 50.04
CA VAL A 236 -20.70 -31.41 48.78
C VAL A 236 -20.13 -32.28 47.66
N GLY A 237 -21.02 -32.92 46.89
CA GLY A 237 -20.65 -33.61 45.67
C GLY A 237 -20.55 -32.62 44.53
N THR A 238 -19.34 -32.17 44.20
CA THR A 238 -19.08 -31.35 43.01
C THR A 238 -18.94 -32.28 41.80
N SER A 239 -19.90 -32.24 40.88
CA SER A 239 -19.76 -32.85 39.55
C SER A 239 -18.66 -32.12 38.75
N PRO A 240 -17.88 -32.81 37.90
CA PRO A 240 -16.86 -32.15 37.06
C PRO A 240 -17.44 -31.05 36.15
N ALA A 241 -18.73 -31.14 35.81
CA ALA A 241 -19.47 -30.09 35.10
C ALA A 241 -19.38 -28.70 35.77
N LEU A 242 -19.20 -28.59 37.09
CA LEU A 242 -19.06 -27.29 37.77
C LEU A 242 -17.70 -26.63 37.54
N GLU A 243 -16.66 -27.39 37.24
CA GLU A 243 -15.35 -26.87 36.81
C GLU A 243 -15.38 -26.52 35.32
N GLU A 244 -16.07 -27.34 34.51
CA GLU A 244 -16.34 -27.09 33.09
C GLU A 244 -17.12 -25.78 32.85
N PHE A 245 -18.03 -25.42 33.77
CA PHE A 245 -18.69 -24.11 33.79
C PHE A 245 -17.85 -22.95 34.35
N ALA A 246 -16.74 -23.22 35.06
CA ALA A 246 -15.90 -22.18 35.68
C ALA A 246 -14.93 -21.52 34.69
N TYR A 247 -14.55 -22.23 33.62
CA TYR A 247 -13.62 -21.75 32.58
C TYR A 247 -14.30 -21.47 31.23
N ALA A 248 -15.63 -21.38 31.19
CA ALA A 248 -16.39 -21.15 29.96
C ALA A 248 -16.04 -19.81 29.29
N GLY A 249 -15.14 -19.84 28.30
CA GLY A 249 -14.54 -18.69 27.63
C GLY A 249 -13.00 -18.75 27.50
N TYR A 250 -12.34 -19.66 28.22
CA TYR A 250 -10.89 -19.86 28.20
C TYR A 250 -10.55 -21.24 27.61
N GLU A 251 -10.22 -21.28 26.32
CA GLU A 251 -10.06 -22.53 25.54
C GLU A 251 -8.59 -22.93 25.32
N LYS A 252 -7.62 -22.18 25.86
CA LYS A 252 -6.19 -22.41 25.60
C LYS A 252 -5.59 -23.46 26.54
N GLN A 253 -4.41 -23.96 26.19
CA GLN A 253 -3.80 -25.14 26.81
C GLN A 253 -3.65 -25.01 28.33
N PRO A 254 -4.05 -26.03 29.12
CA PRO A 254 -3.87 -26.01 30.57
C PRO A 254 -2.40 -26.19 30.97
N ILE A 255 -2.03 -25.58 32.09
CA ILE A 255 -0.67 -25.62 32.66
C ILE A 255 -0.69 -25.95 34.15
N THR A 256 0.32 -26.73 34.58
CA THR A 256 0.62 -27.02 35.99
C THR A 256 2.02 -26.45 36.29
N VAL A 257 2.11 -25.45 37.17
CA VAL A 257 3.36 -24.70 37.45
C VAL A 257 3.32 -24.18 38.89
N ASP A 258 4.41 -24.34 39.64
CA ASP A 258 4.59 -23.74 40.97
C ASP A 258 5.76 -22.74 40.95
N PHE A 259 5.51 -21.52 41.40
CA PHE A 259 6.45 -20.41 41.44
C PHE A 259 6.38 -19.66 42.77
N TYR A 260 7.54 -19.53 43.43
CA TYR A 260 7.71 -18.73 44.64
C TYR A 260 8.58 -17.50 44.37
N LYS A 261 7.98 -16.30 44.47
CA LYS A 261 8.65 -14.99 44.30
C LYS A 261 9.38 -14.83 42.95
N ILE A 262 8.81 -15.35 41.87
CA ILE A 262 9.32 -15.17 40.50
C ILE A 262 9.14 -13.72 40.03
N ASP A 263 10.09 -13.17 39.28
CA ASP A 263 9.92 -11.87 38.62
C ASP A 263 8.90 -11.94 37.48
N LEU A 264 8.04 -10.93 37.41
CA LEU A 264 6.91 -10.86 36.48
C LEU A 264 7.31 -10.92 34.99
N HIS A 265 8.52 -10.46 34.62
CA HIS A 265 9.02 -10.60 33.25
C HIS A 265 9.29 -12.06 32.89
N ASN A 266 9.76 -12.88 33.83
CA ASN A 266 10.00 -14.31 33.59
C ASN A 266 8.68 -15.08 33.48
N VAL A 267 7.64 -14.67 34.21
CA VAL A 267 6.28 -15.22 34.06
C VAL A 267 5.73 -14.94 32.67
N PHE A 268 5.78 -13.68 32.21
CA PHE A 268 5.32 -13.32 30.87
C PHE A 268 6.19 -13.93 29.76
N ARG A 269 7.49 -14.13 29.98
CA ARG A 269 8.34 -14.86 29.04
C ARG A 269 7.93 -16.33 28.93
N LEU A 270 7.64 -17.00 30.04
CA LEU A 270 7.11 -18.38 30.02
C LEU A 270 5.79 -18.46 29.25
N PHE A 271 4.85 -17.53 29.45
CA PHE A 271 3.61 -17.53 28.67
C PHE A 271 3.86 -17.33 27.18
N GLY A 272 4.86 -16.53 26.77
CA GLY A 272 5.30 -16.46 25.38
C GLY A 272 5.85 -17.80 24.85
N GLU A 273 6.71 -18.45 25.64
CA GLU A 273 7.29 -19.77 25.33
C GLU A 273 6.22 -20.88 25.19
N ILE A 274 5.17 -20.87 26.03
CA ILE A 274 4.08 -21.86 26.01
C ILE A 274 3.02 -21.54 24.92
N SER A 275 2.66 -20.27 24.76
CA SER A 275 1.60 -19.85 23.81
C SER A 275 2.06 -19.75 22.37
N GLY A 276 3.37 -19.59 22.13
CA GLY A 276 3.92 -19.23 20.82
C GLY A 276 3.73 -17.75 20.44
N MET A 277 3.18 -16.91 21.32
CA MET A 277 2.99 -15.48 21.09
C MET A 277 4.26 -14.67 21.38
N ASN A 278 4.49 -13.60 20.61
CA ASN A 278 5.52 -12.63 20.92
C ASN A 278 5.03 -11.70 22.04
N ILE A 279 5.51 -11.85 23.27
CA ILE A 279 5.10 -10.99 24.39
C ILE A 279 6.11 -9.86 24.61
N VAL A 280 5.63 -8.62 24.57
CA VAL A 280 6.42 -7.38 24.66
C VAL A 280 6.01 -6.64 25.94
N ILE A 281 6.98 -6.25 26.76
CA ILE A 281 6.74 -5.70 28.09
C ILE A 281 7.16 -4.22 28.13
N ALA A 282 6.25 -3.34 28.52
CA ALA A 282 6.51 -1.90 28.60
C ALA A 282 7.32 -1.53 29.86
N GLN A 283 8.08 -0.42 29.79
CA GLN A 283 9.03 0.03 30.82
C GLN A 283 8.42 0.44 32.19
N GLY A 284 7.12 0.22 32.40
CA GLY A 284 6.43 0.42 33.70
C GLY A 284 5.94 -0.88 34.35
N VAL A 285 6.21 -2.05 33.77
CA VAL A 285 5.80 -3.34 34.32
C VAL A 285 6.94 -3.94 35.16
N GLY A 286 6.64 -4.41 36.36
CA GLY A 286 7.63 -5.07 37.22
C GLY A 286 7.06 -5.42 38.59
N GLY A 287 7.67 -6.42 39.24
CA GLY A 287 7.21 -6.94 40.53
C GLY A 287 7.51 -8.43 40.67
N THR A 288 7.27 -9.00 41.86
CA THR A 288 7.40 -10.44 42.12
C THR A 288 6.06 -11.08 42.41
N LEU A 289 5.83 -12.25 41.83
CA LEU A 289 4.61 -13.04 41.99
C LEU A 289 4.93 -14.36 42.71
N THR A 290 3.98 -14.87 43.48
CA THR A 290 3.94 -16.26 43.93
C THR A 290 2.64 -16.86 43.39
N LEU A 291 2.73 -18.02 42.73
CA LEU A 291 1.65 -18.60 41.95
C LEU A 291 1.81 -20.12 41.92
N ALA A 292 0.77 -20.85 42.30
CA ALA A 292 0.68 -22.31 42.12
C ALA A 292 -0.55 -22.62 41.26
N LEU A 293 -0.33 -23.38 40.20
CA LEU A 293 -1.32 -23.77 39.19
C LEU A 293 -1.32 -25.29 39.07
N ASP A 294 -2.50 -25.88 38.95
CA ASP A 294 -2.64 -27.27 38.51
C ASP A 294 -3.75 -27.38 37.47
N ASN A 295 -3.40 -27.83 36.26
CA ASN A 295 -4.28 -28.03 35.12
C ASN A 295 -5.17 -26.80 34.74
N VAL A 296 -4.63 -25.58 34.88
CA VAL A 296 -5.39 -24.33 34.65
C VAL A 296 -5.08 -23.74 33.26
N PRO A 297 -6.07 -23.32 32.45
CA PRO A 297 -5.84 -22.62 31.18
C PRO A 297 -4.94 -21.38 31.35
N TRP A 298 -3.87 -21.25 30.55
CA TRP A 298 -2.87 -20.19 30.76
C TRP A 298 -3.41 -18.78 30.48
N ASP A 299 -4.45 -18.64 29.66
CA ASP A 299 -5.13 -17.38 29.36
C ASP A 299 -5.98 -16.88 30.54
N PHE A 300 -6.71 -17.76 31.21
CA PHE A 300 -7.35 -17.43 32.49
C PHE A 300 -6.33 -16.92 33.52
N VAL A 301 -5.18 -17.61 33.62
CA VAL A 301 -4.10 -17.23 34.55
C VAL A 301 -3.49 -15.87 34.18
N LEU A 302 -3.30 -15.61 32.88
CA LEU A 302 -2.84 -14.31 32.37
C LEU A 302 -3.80 -13.19 32.78
N ASP A 303 -5.12 -13.36 32.57
CA ASP A 303 -6.12 -12.36 32.93
C ASP A 303 -6.20 -12.12 34.45
N VAL A 304 -6.05 -13.17 35.27
CA VAL A 304 -5.93 -13.03 36.73
C VAL A 304 -4.70 -12.20 37.11
N ILE A 305 -3.54 -12.44 36.48
CA ILE A 305 -2.30 -11.70 36.74
C ILE A 305 -2.41 -10.24 36.30
N LEU A 306 -2.99 -9.98 35.11
CA LEU A 306 -3.20 -8.63 34.59
C LEU A 306 -4.10 -7.81 35.52
N ASN A 307 -5.20 -8.40 36.01
CA ASN A 307 -6.09 -7.72 36.95
C ASN A 307 -5.45 -7.53 38.34
N LEU A 308 -4.74 -8.53 38.87
CA LEU A 308 -4.07 -8.46 40.17
C LEU A 308 -2.96 -7.39 40.22
N GLN A 309 -2.19 -7.23 39.14
CA GLN A 309 -1.09 -6.26 39.05
C GLN A 309 -1.52 -4.91 38.44
N ASN A 310 -2.82 -4.69 38.21
CA ASN A 310 -3.39 -3.51 37.56
C ASN A 310 -2.68 -3.17 36.23
N LEU A 311 -2.54 -4.17 35.38
CA LEU A 311 -2.00 -4.09 34.03
C LEU A 311 -3.13 -4.17 32.98
N GLN A 312 -2.74 -3.96 31.74
CA GLN A 312 -3.55 -4.18 30.54
C GLN A 312 -2.67 -4.89 29.50
N ALA A 313 -3.31 -5.76 28.70
CA ALA A 313 -2.69 -6.38 27.55
C ALA A 313 -3.35 -5.86 26.26
N ILE A 314 -2.54 -5.62 25.23
CA ILE A 314 -2.95 -4.99 23.97
C ILE A 314 -2.45 -5.90 22.84
N GLU A 315 -3.34 -6.75 22.36
CA GLU A 315 -3.06 -7.78 21.34
C GLU A 315 -3.08 -7.20 19.93
N ARG A 316 -2.22 -7.71 19.04
CA ARG A 316 -2.31 -7.51 17.59
C ARG A 316 -1.55 -8.60 16.83
N TYR A 317 -2.28 -9.39 16.04
CA TYR A 317 -1.77 -10.62 15.42
C TYR A 317 -1.08 -11.51 16.49
N ASN A 318 0.00 -12.22 16.17
CA ASN A 318 0.75 -13.04 17.13
C ASN A 318 1.67 -12.20 18.06
N THR A 319 1.23 -11.03 18.53
CA THR A 319 1.99 -10.16 19.43
C THR A 319 1.10 -9.55 20.52
N LEU A 320 1.55 -9.64 21.77
CA LEU A 320 0.85 -9.12 22.95
C LEU A 320 1.72 -8.09 23.66
N VAL A 321 1.27 -6.83 23.73
CA VAL A 321 1.97 -5.78 24.52
C VAL A 321 1.34 -5.69 25.91
N ILE A 322 2.15 -5.84 26.95
CA ILE A 322 1.74 -5.73 28.35
C ILE A 322 2.24 -4.42 28.93
N ALA A 323 1.32 -3.62 29.48
CA ALA A 323 1.59 -2.29 30.03
C ALA A 323 0.78 -2.02 31.32
N PRO A 324 1.15 -1.02 32.13
CA PRO A 324 0.31 -0.56 33.25
C PRO A 324 -1.06 -0.07 32.76
N LYS A 325 -2.12 -0.36 33.51
CA LYS A 325 -3.50 0.04 33.17
C LYS A 325 -3.63 1.56 33.21
N GLY A 326 -3.96 2.17 32.07
CA GLY A 326 -3.96 3.63 31.89
C GLY A 326 -2.71 4.20 31.20
N ALA A 327 -1.71 3.37 30.86
CA ALA A 327 -0.64 3.78 29.95
C ALA A 327 -1.18 3.92 28.52
N THR A 328 -0.87 5.02 27.84
CA THR A 328 -1.21 5.23 26.43
C THR A 328 -0.24 4.49 25.51
N PHE A 329 -0.59 3.27 25.12
CA PHE A 329 0.05 2.56 24.02
C PHE A 329 -0.99 2.30 22.92
N ALA A 330 -0.67 2.75 21.70
CA ALA A 330 -1.43 2.46 20.51
C ALA A 330 -0.50 1.80 19.49
N TRP A 331 -0.96 0.73 18.85
CA TRP A 331 -0.26 0.17 17.69
C TRP A 331 -0.31 1.18 16.54
N PRO A 332 0.78 1.41 15.79
CA PRO A 332 0.74 2.28 14.62
C PRO A 332 -0.24 1.73 13.58
N GLU A 333 -1.10 2.59 13.03
CA GLU A 333 -2.07 2.22 11.98
C GLU A 333 -1.35 1.48 10.84
N ARG A 334 -1.83 0.29 10.54
CA ARG A 334 -1.51 -0.45 9.31
C ARG A 334 -2.78 -1.22 8.97
N ALA A 335 -3.27 -1.04 7.74
CA ALA A 335 -4.62 -1.46 7.37
C ALA A 335 -4.88 -2.93 7.72
N GLU A 336 -5.95 -3.17 8.47
CA GLU A 336 -6.59 -4.48 8.53
C GLU A 336 -7.36 -4.71 7.22
N GLU A 337 -7.60 -5.98 6.84
CA GLU A 337 -8.14 -6.37 5.52
C GLU A 337 -9.66 -6.07 5.40
N LYS A 338 -9.97 -4.76 5.37
CA LYS A 338 -11.18 -4.13 4.85
C LYS A 338 -10.75 -3.18 3.74
N VAL A 339 -11.62 -2.86 2.79
CA VAL A 339 -11.31 -1.87 1.72
C VAL A 339 -11.16 -0.48 2.34
N ALA A 340 -9.93 -0.13 2.70
CA ALA A 340 -9.58 1.07 3.45
C ALA A 340 -9.06 2.15 2.49
N VAL A 341 -9.99 2.99 2.02
CA VAL A 341 -9.70 4.20 1.24
C VAL A 341 -8.58 5.00 1.91
N LYS A 342 -7.58 5.41 1.12
CA LYS A 342 -6.46 6.23 1.60
C LYS A 342 -6.97 7.62 1.99
N LYS A 343 -6.56 8.11 3.17
CA LYS A 343 -7.08 9.35 3.81
C LYS A 343 -6.84 10.59 2.92
N ASP A 344 -7.83 10.96 2.09
CA ASP A 344 -7.77 12.11 1.16
C ASP A 344 -7.69 13.45 1.90
N LYS A 345 -6.48 14.00 2.04
CA LYS A 345 -6.22 15.27 2.74
C LYS A 345 -6.35 16.54 1.87
N ALA A 346 -6.67 16.43 0.58
CA ALA A 346 -6.53 17.55 -0.38
C ALA A 346 -7.83 18.30 -0.73
N ILE A 347 -8.98 17.61 -0.77
CA ILE A 347 -10.12 17.99 -1.63
C ILE A 347 -10.76 19.36 -1.31
N LEU A 348 -10.73 19.81 -0.06
CA LEU A 348 -11.49 20.99 0.39
C LEU A 348 -10.79 22.35 0.17
N MET A 349 -9.45 22.40 0.09
CA MET A 349 -8.73 23.69 -0.04
C MET A 349 -8.56 24.15 -1.49
N GLU A 350 -8.35 23.23 -2.45
CA GLU A 350 -8.18 23.62 -3.86
C GLU A 350 -9.48 24.09 -4.52
N GLY A 351 -10.63 23.83 -3.90
CA GLY A 351 -11.92 24.41 -4.30
C GLY A 351 -12.00 25.94 -4.14
N GLU A 352 -11.22 26.54 -3.24
CA GLU A 352 -11.24 27.99 -2.98
C GLU A 352 -10.40 28.81 -3.97
N LYS A 353 -9.70 28.19 -4.94
CA LYS A 353 -9.27 28.87 -6.17
C LYS A 353 -10.45 29.02 -7.14
N LEU A 354 -11.52 29.65 -6.63
CA LEU A 354 -12.77 29.96 -7.32
C LEU A 354 -12.53 30.74 -8.60
N GLN A 355 -13.34 30.43 -9.62
CA GLN A 355 -13.32 31.14 -10.89
C GLN A 355 -13.83 32.58 -10.69
N VAL A 356 -12.91 33.56 -10.69
CA VAL A 356 -13.19 35.01 -10.49
C VAL A 356 -14.05 35.63 -11.62
N VAL A 357 -14.54 34.83 -12.58
CA VAL A 357 -15.22 35.27 -13.80
C VAL A 357 -16.63 34.65 -13.97
N GLN A 358 -17.36 34.43 -12.89
CA GLN A 358 -18.81 34.51 -12.95
C GLN A 358 -19.40 35.24 -11.73
N LYS A 359 -19.77 36.51 -11.93
CA LYS A 359 -20.62 37.24 -10.99
C LYS A 359 -22.03 36.68 -11.08
N MET A 360 -22.49 36.04 -10.02
CA MET A 360 -23.88 36.08 -9.58
C MET A 360 -23.89 36.05 -8.05
N GLU A 361 -25.02 36.38 -7.44
CA GLU A 361 -25.11 36.55 -5.98
C GLU A 361 -24.99 35.19 -5.26
N MET A 362 -23.91 35.01 -4.49
CA MET A 362 -23.83 33.92 -3.51
C MET A 362 -24.95 34.15 -2.50
N SER A 363 -25.93 33.24 -2.43
CA SER A 363 -27.06 33.43 -1.52
C SER A 363 -26.61 33.36 -0.05
N PRO A 364 -27.33 33.99 0.89
CA PRO A 364 -26.98 33.96 2.32
C PRO A 364 -26.80 32.53 2.87
N GLU A 365 -27.59 31.59 2.36
CA GLU A 365 -27.56 30.16 2.71
C GLU A 365 -26.23 29.52 2.31
N VAL A 366 -25.72 29.80 1.11
CA VAL A 366 -24.44 29.25 0.64
C VAL A 366 -23.24 29.88 1.37
N LEU A 367 -23.34 31.14 1.80
CA LEU A 367 -22.31 31.77 2.64
C LEU A 367 -22.23 31.14 4.04
N GLU A 368 -23.38 30.80 4.64
CA GLU A 368 -23.42 30.05 5.91
C GLU A 368 -22.96 28.59 5.70
N ALA A 369 -23.29 27.95 4.57
CA ALA A 369 -22.75 26.64 4.20
C ALA A 369 -21.20 26.66 4.13
N GLN A 370 -20.60 27.68 3.49
CA GLN A 370 -19.14 27.86 3.47
C GLN A 370 -18.53 28.10 4.85
N LYS A 371 -19.27 28.67 5.80
CA LYS A 371 -18.83 28.77 7.20
C LYS A 371 -18.88 27.41 7.90
N LEU A 372 -19.99 26.67 7.76
CA LEU A 372 -20.15 25.32 8.31
C LEU A 372 -19.10 24.33 7.76
N ILE A 373 -18.79 24.37 6.46
CA ILE A 373 -17.74 23.54 5.82
C ILE A 373 -16.36 23.78 6.45
N ARG A 374 -16.02 25.04 6.76
CA ARG A 374 -14.72 25.39 7.37
C ARG A 374 -14.62 24.97 8.84
N GLU A 375 -15.73 25.03 9.57
CA GLU A 375 -15.84 24.54 10.94
C GLU A 375 -15.78 22.99 10.99
N ALA A 376 -16.52 22.32 10.10
CA ALA A 376 -16.47 20.87 9.91
C ALA A 376 -15.05 20.37 9.57
N HIS A 377 -14.35 21.05 8.66
CA HIS A 377 -12.97 20.72 8.31
C HIS A 377 -11.97 20.95 9.47
N ALA A 378 -12.27 21.84 10.42
CA ALA A 378 -11.49 22.00 11.64
C ALA A 378 -11.73 20.85 12.63
N LEU A 379 -12.96 20.35 12.74
CA LEU A 379 -13.31 19.16 13.53
C LEU A 379 -12.71 17.87 12.92
N GLU A 380 -12.77 17.73 11.60
CA GLU A 380 -12.17 16.61 10.87
C GLU A 380 -10.65 16.52 11.09
N LYS A 381 -9.96 17.67 11.16
CA LYS A 381 -8.52 17.75 11.51
C LYS A 381 -8.21 17.40 12.97
N GLN A 382 -9.21 17.41 13.84
CA GLN A 382 -9.14 16.96 15.24
C GLN A 382 -9.64 15.50 15.39
N GLU A 383 -9.88 14.82 14.26
CA GLU A 383 -10.41 13.45 14.18
C GLU A 383 -11.82 13.28 14.82
N GLN A 384 -12.55 14.39 14.98
CA GLN A 384 -13.96 14.44 15.42
C GLN A 384 -14.90 14.28 14.21
N PHE A 385 -14.93 13.08 13.63
CA PHE A 385 -15.64 12.81 12.37
C PHE A 385 -17.17 12.94 12.50
N GLU A 386 -17.75 12.55 13.63
CA GLU A 386 -19.19 12.67 13.90
C GLU A 386 -19.66 14.12 13.97
N ASP A 387 -18.94 14.97 14.72
CA ASP A 387 -19.25 16.40 14.84
C ASP A 387 -19.05 17.12 13.49
N ALA A 388 -17.97 16.78 12.78
CA ALA A 388 -17.70 17.30 11.44
C ALA A 388 -18.83 16.94 10.46
N LEU A 389 -19.32 15.69 10.49
CA LEU A 389 -20.41 15.22 9.65
C LEU A 389 -21.72 15.97 9.89
N ILE A 390 -22.09 16.26 11.15
CA ILE A 390 -23.29 17.05 11.47
C ILE A 390 -23.23 18.43 10.79
N LEU A 391 -22.07 19.08 10.79
CA LEU A 391 -21.87 20.37 10.13
C LEU A 391 -21.80 20.26 8.60
N TYR A 392 -21.20 19.20 8.05
CA TYR A 392 -21.18 18.95 6.59
C TYR A 392 -22.57 18.60 6.04
N GLU A 393 -23.39 17.79 6.75
CA GLU A 393 -24.77 17.46 6.34
C GLU A 393 -25.61 18.74 6.29
N LYS A 394 -25.56 19.56 7.36
CA LYS A 394 -26.23 20.86 7.42
C LYS A 394 -25.75 21.84 6.34
N ALA A 395 -24.46 21.84 6.00
CA ALA A 395 -23.94 22.64 4.90
C ALA A 395 -24.44 22.15 3.52
N PHE A 396 -24.65 20.84 3.36
CA PHE A 396 -25.18 20.25 2.14
C PHE A 396 -26.69 20.52 1.98
N GLU A 397 -27.46 20.53 3.08
CA GLU A 397 -28.86 21.00 3.07
C GLU A 397 -28.99 22.45 2.57
N MET A 398 -28.00 23.29 2.86
CA MET A 398 -27.93 24.70 2.42
C MET A 398 -27.32 24.88 1.02
N TRP A 399 -26.59 23.89 0.50
CA TRP A 399 -25.93 23.94 -0.80
C TRP A 399 -25.87 22.53 -1.46
N PRO A 400 -27.02 21.98 -1.89
CA PRO A 400 -27.10 20.60 -2.39
C PRO A 400 -26.40 20.39 -3.74
N ASP A 401 -26.23 21.45 -4.53
CA ASP A 401 -25.52 21.40 -5.82
C ASP A 401 -23.99 21.27 -5.67
N ASN A 402 -23.47 21.17 -4.43
CA ASN A 402 -22.05 21.01 -4.17
C ASN A 402 -21.63 19.52 -4.21
N GLY A 403 -21.40 19.02 -5.42
CA GLY A 403 -20.92 17.64 -5.64
C GLY A 403 -19.65 17.27 -4.87
N LYS A 404 -18.73 18.22 -4.63
CA LYS A 404 -17.51 17.96 -3.84
C LYS A 404 -17.80 17.74 -2.36
N LEU A 405 -18.77 18.47 -1.80
CA LEU A 405 -19.24 18.25 -0.43
C LEU A 405 -19.97 16.91 -0.31
N ALA A 406 -20.80 16.55 -1.29
CA ALA A 406 -21.42 15.22 -1.36
C ALA A 406 -20.37 14.10 -1.43
N GLY A 407 -19.34 14.23 -2.28
CA GLY A 407 -18.22 13.28 -2.34
C GLY A 407 -17.46 13.16 -1.00
N ARG A 408 -17.28 14.27 -0.26
CA ARG A 408 -16.65 14.25 1.08
C ARG A 408 -17.55 13.61 2.15
N LEU A 409 -18.85 13.87 2.12
CA LEU A 409 -19.82 13.17 2.96
C LEU A 409 -19.81 11.66 2.66
N ALA A 410 -19.74 11.27 1.38
CA ALA A 410 -19.64 9.88 0.96
C ALA A 410 -18.36 9.20 1.51
N SER A 411 -17.20 9.86 1.39
CA SER A 411 -15.93 9.33 1.92
C SER A 411 -15.97 9.18 3.44
N LEU A 412 -16.45 10.19 4.17
CA LEU A 412 -16.47 10.17 5.63
C LEU A 412 -17.41 9.07 6.17
N TYR A 413 -18.60 8.93 5.59
CA TYR A 413 -19.53 7.86 5.98
C TYR A 413 -19.02 6.46 5.65
N LEU A 414 -18.30 6.28 4.54
CA LEU A 414 -17.73 4.99 4.17
C LEU A 414 -16.56 4.60 5.09
N VAL A 415 -15.61 5.52 5.27
CA VAL A 415 -14.28 5.22 5.81
C VAL A 415 -14.22 5.28 7.33
N HIS A 416 -14.87 6.27 7.93
CA HIS A 416 -14.75 6.53 9.37
C HIS A 416 -15.91 5.92 10.17
N LEU A 417 -17.13 5.96 9.63
CA LEU A 417 -18.34 5.48 10.33
C LEU A 417 -18.89 4.14 9.80
N GLY A 418 -18.39 3.62 8.67
CA GLY A 418 -18.89 2.37 8.06
C GLY A 418 -20.36 2.41 7.62
N MET A 419 -20.97 3.59 7.53
CA MET A 419 -22.38 3.80 7.18
C MET A 419 -22.60 3.71 5.67
N ASN A 420 -22.43 2.50 5.12
CA ASN A 420 -22.52 2.21 3.69
C ASN A 420 -23.77 2.82 3.01
N ALA A 421 -24.94 2.80 3.67
CA ALA A 421 -26.16 3.39 3.12
C ALA A 421 -26.10 4.92 2.93
N LYS A 422 -25.49 5.66 3.88
CA LYS A 422 -25.26 7.11 3.71
C LYS A 422 -24.14 7.38 2.70
N ALA A 423 -23.09 6.56 2.67
CA ALA A 423 -22.02 6.67 1.68
C ALA A 423 -22.56 6.53 0.24
N VAL A 424 -23.41 5.53 -0.01
CA VAL A 424 -24.09 5.32 -1.30
C VAL A 424 -25.06 6.46 -1.61
N TYR A 425 -25.76 7.01 -0.61
CA TYR A 425 -26.63 8.17 -0.83
C TYR A 425 -25.83 9.38 -1.32
N TYR A 426 -24.87 9.87 -0.52
CA TYR A 426 -24.09 11.05 -0.88
C TYR A 426 -23.20 10.86 -2.11
N GLY A 427 -22.69 9.65 -2.35
CA GLY A 427 -21.97 9.33 -3.59
C GLY A 427 -22.87 9.41 -4.83
N LYS A 428 -24.14 8.94 -4.74
CA LYS A 428 -25.13 9.12 -5.81
C LYS A 428 -25.62 10.56 -5.94
N GLU A 429 -25.63 11.37 -4.88
CA GLU A 429 -25.90 12.82 -5.00
C GLU A 429 -24.74 13.55 -5.72
N ALA A 430 -23.47 13.25 -5.40
CA ALA A 430 -22.32 13.81 -6.09
C ALA A 430 -22.34 13.51 -7.60
N LEU A 431 -22.67 12.27 -7.96
CA LEU A 431 -22.75 11.81 -9.36
C LEU A 431 -23.91 12.42 -10.17
N LYS A 432 -24.87 13.12 -9.54
CA LYS A 432 -25.85 13.94 -10.27
C LYS A 432 -25.28 15.29 -10.71
N ILE A 433 -24.21 15.74 -10.05
CA ILE A 433 -23.55 17.03 -10.33
C ILE A 433 -22.39 16.81 -11.32
N ASP A 434 -21.63 15.73 -11.18
CA ASP A 434 -20.68 15.25 -12.18
C ASP A 434 -20.76 13.72 -12.33
N GLU A 435 -21.37 13.26 -13.42
CA GLU A 435 -21.51 11.83 -13.76
C GLU A 435 -20.16 11.12 -13.94
N ASN A 436 -19.05 11.87 -14.08
CA ASN A 436 -17.71 11.37 -14.33
C ASN A 436 -16.79 11.44 -13.09
N ASP A 437 -17.32 11.80 -11.91
CA ASP A 437 -16.56 11.75 -10.65
C ASP A 437 -16.22 10.29 -10.27
N ALA A 438 -15.06 9.83 -10.74
CA ALA A 438 -14.54 8.50 -10.49
C ALA A 438 -14.33 8.18 -9.00
N ILE A 439 -14.13 9.21 -8.15
CA ILE A 439 -13.92 9.05 -6.70
C ILE A 439 -15.27 8.84 -6.01
N SER A 440 -16.29 9.64 -6.33
CA SER A 440 -17.66 9.42 -5.84
C SER A 440 -18.27 8.12 -6.39
N ALA A 441 -17.93 7.73 -7.63
CA ALA A 441 -18.26 6.42 -8.20
C ALA A 441 -17.62 5.29 -7.37
N LEU A 442 -16.33 5.38 -7.03
CA LEU A 442 -15.64 4.40 -6.21
C LEU A 442 -16.29 4.23 -4.82
N TYR A 443 -16.60 5.33 -4.13
CA TYR A 443 -17.26 5.26 -2.81
C TYR A 443 -18.68 4.68 -2.89
N THR A 444 -19.41 5.00 -3.95
CA THR A 444 -20.73 4.41 -4.23
C THR A 444 -20.61 2.90 -4.49
N ALA A 445 -19.61 2.47 -5.27
CA ALA A 445 -19.37 1.07 -5.60
C ALA A 445 -19.00 0.22 -4.37
N ILE A 446 -18.05 0.69 -3.54
CA ILE A 446 -17.64 0.00 -2.31
C ILE A 446 -18.81 -0.07 -1.32
N GLY A 447 -19.55 1.02 -1.14
CA GLY A 447 -20.74 1.03 -0.27
C GLY A 447 -21.82 0.04 -0.71
N LEU A 448 -22.07 -0.08 -2.02
CA LEU A 448 -23.00 -1.07 -2.58
C LEU A 448 -22.48 -2.51 -2.43
N ALA A 449 -21.18 -2.75 -2.62
CA ALA A 449 -20.55 -4.05 -2.43
C ALA A 449 -20.59 -4.51 -0.96
N ASN A 450 -20.37 -3.59 -0.02
CA ASN A 450 -20.53 -3.85 1.42
C ASN A 450 -21.98 -4.18 1.79
N MET A 451 -22.96 -3.56 1.10
CA MET A 451 -24.38 -3.90 1.20
C MET A 451 -24.78 -5.16 0.38
N LYS A 452 -23.81 -5.87 -0.22
CA LYS A 452 -23.98 -7.02 -1.13
C LYS A 452 -24.95 -6.79 -2.31
N ARG A 453 -25.06 -5.53 -2.76
CA ARG A 453 -25.81 -5.09 -3.96
C ARG A 453 -24.91 -5.18 -5.20
N ASN A 454 -24.36 -6.36 -5.45
CA ASN A 454 -23.21 -6.55 -6.33
C ASN A 454 -23.47 -6.14 -7.80
N ALA A 455 -24.70 -6.29 -8.30
CA ALA A 455 -25.06 -5.85 -9.65
C ALA A 455 -24.88 -4.34 -9.83
N GLU A 456 -25.47 -3.51 -8.95
CA GLU A 456 -25.26 -2.05 -8.97
C GLU A 456 -23.80 -1.68 -8.67
N ALA A 457 -23.15 -2.39 -7.72
CA ALA A 457 -21.76 -2.10 -7.37
C ALA A 457 -20.82 -2.19 -8.58
N LYS A 458 -21.04 -3.18 -9.48
CA LYS A 458 -20.27 -3.33 -10.72
C LYS A 458 -20.40 -2.12 -11.64
N GLU A 459 -21.61 -1.57 -11.82
CA GLU A 459 -21.84 -0.40 -12.68
C GLU A 459 -21.02 0.81 -12.20
N TYR A 460 -21.02 1.10 -10.89
CA TYR A 460 -20.23 2.21 -10.34
C TYR A 460 -18.72 1.93 -10.34
N PHE A 461 -18.28 0.67 -10.20
CA PHE A 461 -16.87 0.32 -10.37
C PHE A 461 -16.40 0.52 -11.82
N GLU A 462 -17.21 0.18 -12.82
CA GLU A 462 -16.90 0.42 -14.24
C GLU A 462 -16.76 1.92 -14.54
N THR A 463 -17.64 2.76 -13.97
CA THR A 463 -17.48 4.23 -14.01
C THR A 463 -16.18 4.68 -13.33
N ALA A 464 -15.85 4.16 -12.14
CA ALA A 464 -14.64 4.53 -11.41
C ALA A 464 -13.34 4.17 -12.16
N VAL A 465 -13.34 3.11 -12.99
CA VAL A 465 -12.17 2.73 -13.81
C VAL A 465 -12.22 3.21 -15.26
N SER A 466 -13.22 4.01 -15.64
CA SER A 466 -13.47 4.47 -17.02
C SER A 466 -12.39 5.40 -17.59
N SER A 467 -11.73 6.20 -16.72
CA SER A 467 -10.63 7.09 -17.09
C SER A 467 -9.51 6.35 -17.81
N LYS A 468 -8.77 7.03 -18.69
CA LYS A 468 -7.54 6.48 -19.31
C LYS A 468 -6.51 6.06 -18.26
N ARG A 469 -6.36 6.86 -17.21
CA ARG A 469 -5.57 6.57 -16.00
C ARG A 469 -6.50 6.70 -14.78
N PRO A 470 -7.23 5.64 -14.42
CA PRO A 470 -8.08 5.64 -13.23
C PRO A 470 -7.23 5.37 -11.99
N ASP A 471 -7.70 5.81 -10.82
CA ASP A 471 -6.92 5.73 -9.60
C ASP A 471 -6.53 4.31 -9.20
N SER A 472 -5.33 4.20 -8.61
CA SER A 472 -4.80 2.94 -8.09
C SER A 472 -5.78 2.24 -7.15
N GLU A 473 -6.55 2.99 -6.37
CA GLU A 473 -7.52 2.43 -5.43
C GLU A 473 -8.77 1.88 -6.13
N ALA A 474 -9.20 2.50 -7.22
CA ALA A 474 -10.35 2.03 -8.01
C ALA A 474 -10.03 0.70 -8.70
N LEU A 475 -8.84 0.56 -9.26
CA LEU A 475 -8.38 -0.70 -9.88
C LEU A 475 -8.26 -1.83 -8.85
N ILE A 476 -7.63 -1.59 -7.70
CA ILE A 476 -7.46 -2.60 -6.63
C ILE A 476 -8.81 -2.99 -6.02
N SER A 477 -9.65 -2.02 -5.68
CA SER A 477 -10.99 -2.27 -5.12
C SER A 477 -11.88 -3.05 -6.09
N TYR A 478 -11.87 -2.70 -7.38
CA TYR A 478 -12.64 -3.42 -8.39
C TYR A 478 -12.08 -4.83 -8.67
N ALA A 479 -10.75 -5.01 -8.62
CA ALA A 479 -10.14 -6.34 -8.72
C ALA A 479 -10.55 -7.25 -7.55
N MET A 480 -10.52 -6.73 -6.31
CA MET A 480 -10.96 -7.46 -5.11
C MET A 480 -12.46 -7.79 -5.18
N PHE A 481 -13.30 -6.84 -5.57
CA PHE A 481 -14.73 -7.08 -5.81
C PHE A 481 -14.96 -8.17 -6.88
N SER A 482 -14.19 -8.13 -7.97
CA SER A 482 -14.29 -9.12 -9.04
C SER A 482 -13.85 -10.51 -8.56
N GLU A 483 -12.81 -10.61 -7.73
CA GLU A 483 -12.39 -11.85 -7.07
C GLU A 483 -13.48 -12.40 -6.12
N GLU A 484 -14.11 -11.56 -5.30
CA GLU A 484 -15.23 -11.97 -4.41
C GLU A 484 -16.42 -12.54 -5.20
N ASN A 485 -16.67 -12.02 -6.40
CA ASN A 485 -17.78 -12.44 -7.26
C ASN A 485 -17.40 -13.59 -8.23
N GLY A 486 -16.18 -14.12 -8.16
CA GLY A 486 -15.70 -15.21 -9.04
C GLY A 486 -15.33 -14.77 -10.46
N SER A 487 -15.34 -13.46 -10.75
CA SER A 487 -14.86 -12.83 -11.98
C SER A 487 -13.32 -12.78 -12.01
N TYR A 488 -12.67 -13.96 -11.93
CA TYR A 488 -11.21 -14.07 -11.82
C TYR A 488 -10.46 -13.46 -13.03
N LEU A 489 -11.01 -13.60 -14.24
CA LEU A 489 -10.44 -12.97 -15.43
C LEU A 489 -10.49 -11.43 -15.36
N ASP A 490 -11.64 -10.86 -14.98
CA ASP A 490 -11.78 -9.40 -14.81
C ASP A 490 -10.81 -8.89 -13.72
N ALA A 491 -10.70 -9.62 -12.61
CA ALA A 491 -9.77 -9.30 -11.52
C ALA A 491 -8.30 -9.29 -11.98
N LEU A 492 -7.87 -10.30 -12.74
CA LEU A 492 -6.51 -10.37 -13.28
C LEU A 492 -6.23 -9.26 -14.32
N LEU A 493 -7.22 -8.90 -15.15
CA LEU A 493 -7.10 -7.78 -16.10
C LEU A 493 -7.00 -6.42 -15.38
N LEU A 494 -7.74 -6.24 -14.28
CA LEU A 494 -7.67 -5.03 -13.44
C LEU A 494 -6.33 -4.90 -12.70
N LEU A 495 -5.77 -6.02 -12.20
CA LEU A 495 -4.44 -6.06 -11.59
C LEU A 495 -3.33 -5.79 -12.62
N ALA A 496 -3.38 -6.39 -13.81
CA ALA A 496 -2.42 -6.10 -14.88
C ALA A 496 -2.49 -4.62 -15.32
N ARG A 497 -3.70 -4.05 -15.44
CA ARG A 497 -3.88 -2.62 -15.72
C ARG A 497 -3.38 -1.71 -14.60
N HIS A 498 -3.38 -2.17 -13.35
CA HIS A 498 -2.77 -1.46 -12.23
C HIS A 498 -1.24 -1.49 -12.33
N GLU A 499 -0.67 -2.68 -12.56
CA GLU A 499 0.77 -2.90 -12.75
C GLU A 499 1.35 -2.01 -13.87
N ASP A 500 0.67 -1.94 -15.03
CA ASP A 500 1.02 -1.08 -16.16
C ASP A 500 1.05 0.43 -15.84
N LEU A 501 0.27 0.90 -14.85
CA LEU A 501 0.04 2.32 -14.57
C LEU A 501 0.72 2.85 -13.29
N TYR A 502 1.02 1.94 -12.36
CA TYR A 502 1.50 2.24 -11.01
C TYR A 502 2.68 1.36 -10.55
N GLY A 503 2.98 0.28 -11.26
CA GLY A 503 3.94 -0.74 -10.83
C GLY A 503 3.33 -1.73 -9.83
N ASP A 504 3.94 -2.91 -9.77
CA ASP A 504 3.50 -3.99 -8.89
C ASP A 504 3.73 -3.64 -7.41
N SER A 505 2.79 -3.99 -6.55
CA SER A 505 2.91 -3.91 -5.09
C SER A 505 2.88 -5.32 -4.48
N LEU A 506 3.36 -5.47 -3.25
CA LEU A 506 3.26 -6.75 -2.55
C LEU A 506 1.80 -7.27 -2.51
N ASP A 507 0.83 -6.38 -2.34
CA ASP A 507 -0.58 -6.72 -2.23
C ASP A 507 -1.18 -7.14 -3.59
N THR A 508 -0.79 -6.49 -4.69
CA THR A 508 -1.22 -6.89 -6.05
C THR A 508 -0.60 -8.22 -6.47
N MET A 509 0.68 -8.45 -6.17
CA MET A 509 1.33 -9.74 -6.39
C MET A 509 0.64 -10.87 -5.62
N ILE A 510 0.32 -10.65 -4.33
CA ILE A 510 -0.40 -11.64 -3.50
C ILE A 510 -1.80 -11.91 -4.08
N ALA A 511 -2.53 -10.87 -4.47
CA ALA A 511 -3.85 -11.03 -5.10
C ALA A 511 -3.76 -11.81 -6.42
N ARG A 512 -2.82 -11.46 -7.31
CA ARG A 512 -2.58 -12.14 -8.58
C ARG A 512 -2.26 -13.63 -8.38
N ALA A 513 -1.36 -13.94 -7.44
CA ALA A 513 -1.05 -15.32 -7.06
C ALA A 513 -2.28 -16.07 -6.50
N ARG A 514 -3.03 -15.44 -5.57
CA ARG A 514 -4.25 -15.99 -4.93
C ARG A 514 -5.37 -16.28 -5.94
N ILE A 515 -5.57 -15.41 -6.93
CA ILE A 515 -6.58 -15.57 -7.98
C ILE A 515 -6.20 -16.69 -8.94
N LEU A 516 -4.93 -16.77 -9.37
CA LEU A 516 -4.43 -17.87 -10.20
C LEU A 516 -4.56 -19.23 -9.49
N ASP A 517 -4.32 -19.26 -8.17
CA ASP A 517 -4.52 -20.44 -7.33
C ASP A 517 -6.00 -20.87 -7.27
N LYS A 518 -6.93 -19.90 -7.21
CA LYS A 518 -8.39 -20.14 -7.25
C LYS A 518 -8.89 -20.58 -8.62
N GLU A 519 -8.28 -20.11 -9.70
CA GLU A 519 -8.51 -20.58 -11.08
C GLU A 519 -7.98 -22.03 -11.28
N GLY A 520 -7.14 -22.51 -10.36
CA GLY A 520 -6.45 -23.81 -10.46
C GLY A 520 -5.18 -23.77 -11.30
N ASN A 521 -4.77 -22.58 -11.74
CA ASN A 521 -3.65 -22.29 -12.65
C ASN A 521 -2.30 -22.40 -11.93
N SER A 522 -2.03 -23.61 -11.42
CA SER A 522 -1.00 -23.91 -10.41
C SER A 522 0.40 -23.43 -10.83
N ASP A 523 0.77 -23.64 -12.10
CA ASP A 523 2.10 -23.27 -12.61
C ASP A 523 2.32 -21.75 -12.60
N LYS A 524 1.28 -20.97 -12.97
CA LYS A 524 1.32 -19.50 -12.92
C LYS A 524 1.27 -18.97 -11.49
N ALA A 525 0.37 -19.51 -10.66
CA ALA A 525 0.30 -19.15 -9.24
C ALA A 525 1.65 -19.37 -8.55
N ALA A 526 2.32 -20.48 -8.85
CA ALA A 526 3.65 -20.79 -8.35
C ALA A 526 4.75 -19.89 -8.96
N ALA A 527 4.62 -19.41 -10.21
CA ALA A 527 5.50 -18.38 -10.75
C ALA A 527 5.39 -17.05 -9.97
N GLU A 528 4.16 -16.58 -9.70
CA GLU A 528 3.92 -15.39 -8.86
C GLU A 528 4.42 -15.59 -7.43
N TYR A 529 4.20 -16.76 -6.83
CA TYR A 529 4.72 -17.08 -5.50
C TYR A 529 6.26 -17.06 -5.44
N ARG A 530 6.94 -17.46 -6.52
CA ARG A 530 8.40 -17.29 -6.65
C ARG A 530 8.77 -15.81 -6.79
N ALA A 531 8.02 -15.03 -7.58
CA ALA A 531 8.23 -13.58 -7.73
C ALA A 531 8.07 -12.84 -6.38
N ILE A 532 7.05 -13.15 -5.59
CA ILE A 532 6.85 -12.56 -4.25
C ILE A 532 8.06 -12.85 -3.34
N LEU A 533 8.55 -14.09 -3.30
CA LEU A 533 9.75 -14.46 -2.51
C LEU A 533 11.05 -13.79 -3.00
N LEU A 534 11.11 -13.35 -4.25
CA LEU A 534 12.28 -12.72 -4.87
C LEU A 534 12.16 -11.19 -5.01
N SER A 535 10.98 -10.61 -4.71
CA SER A 535 10.64 -9.19 -4.85
C SER A 535 11.51 -8.23 -4.03
N GLY A 536 12.14 -8.72 -2.96
CA GLY A 536 12.84 -7.88 -1.98
C GLY A 536 11.92 -7.20 -0.96
N TYR A 537 10.59 -7.36 -1.04
CA TYR A 537 9.69 -6.87 -0.01
C TYR A 537 9.88 -7.60 1.33
N GLN A 538 9.64 -6.89 2.44
CA GLN A 538 9.61 -7.51 3.78
C GLN A 538 8.32 -8.32 3.95
N LEU A 539 8.42 -9.64 3.77
CA LEU A 539 7.30 -10.56 3.90
C LEU A 539 7.05 -10.94 5.36
N PRO A 540 5.78 -10.96 5.84
CA PRO A 540 5.42 -11.58 7.11
C PRO A 540 5.87 -13.05 7.19
N ALA A 541 6.19 -13.52 8.39
CA ALA A 541 6.68 -14.88 8.61
C ALA A 541 5.65 -15.94 8.16
N ASP A 542 4.35 -15.69 8.41
CA ASP A 542 3.27 -16.61 8.11
C ASP A 542 2.94 -16.64 6.61
N LEU A 543 2.97 -15.48 5.94
CA LEU A 543 2.92 -15.39 4.48
C LEU A 543 4.10 -16.16 3.85
N THR A 544 5.31 -15.95 4.37
CA THR A 544 6.51 -16.66 3.90
C THR A 544 6.37 -18.18 4.06
N ARG A 545 5.76 -18.64 5.17
CA ARG A 545 5.49 -20.06 5.42
C ARG A 545 4.41 -20.61 4.49
N PHE A 546 3.32 -19.87 4.29
CA PHE A 546 2.23 -20.20 3.37
C PHE A 546 2.74 -20.37 1.93
N ILE A 547 3.47 -19.37 1.41
CA ILE A 547 4.00 -19.38 0.05
C ILE A 547 4.94 -20.58 -0.17
N LYS A 548 5.87 -20.83 0.77
CA LYS A 548 6.76 -22.00 0.71
C LYS A 548 5.98 -23.32 0.75
N GLY A 549 4.87 -23.37 1.49
CA GLY A 549 3.95 -24.51 1.53
C GLY A 549 3.26 -24.77 0.18
N ARG A 550 2.71 -23.72 -0.48
CA ARG A 550 2.10 -23.83 -1.81
C ARG A 550 3.10 -24.37 -2.85
N LEU A 551 4.32 -23.80 -2.88
CA LEU A 551 5.39 -24.22 -3.78
C LEU A 551 5.86 -25.67 -3.54
N ALA A 552 5.88 -26.13 -2.29
CA ALA A 552 6.21 -27.52 -1.98
C ALA A 552 5.16 -28.52 -2.50
N LEU A 553 3.87 -28.16 -2.48
CA LEU A 553 2.77 -28.99 -2.97
C LEU A 553 2.71 -29.07 -4.51
N GLU A 554 3.04 -27.99 -5.22
CA GLU A 554 3.22 -28.01 -6.68
C GLU A 554 4.40 -28.93 -7.06
N GLY A 555 5.54 -28.80 -6.36
CA GLY A 555 6.72 -29.65 -6.56
C GLY A 555 6.54 -31.15 -6.27
N THR A 556 5.52 -31.56 -5.50
CA THR A 556 5.14 -32.99 -5.35
C THR A 556 4.15 -33.45 -6.41
N ARG A 557 3.20 -32.60 -6.83
CA ARG A 557 2.28 -32.90 -7.96
C ARG A 557 3.06 -33.16 -9.25
N SER A 558 4.00 -32.29 -9.60
CA SER A 558 4.85 -32.44 -10.81
C SER A 558 5.64 -33.76 -10.82
N LYS A 559 6.07 -34.26 -9.65
CA LYS A 559 6.77 -35.55 -9.51
C LYS A 559 5.85 -36.78 -9.50
N GLY A 560 4.54 -36.59 -9.39
CA GLY A 560 3.53 -37.66 -9.41
C GLY A 560 2.90 -37.92 -10.79
N GLN A 561 3.39 -37.25 -11.84
CA GLN A 561 2.88 -37.36 -13.22
C GLN A 561 3.97 -37.79 -14.24
N LEU A 562 5.05 -38.42 -13.75
CA LEU A 562 6.18 -38.93 -14.53
C LEU A 562 6.32 -40.46 -14.37
#